data_AF-A0A844SR25-F1
#
_entry.id   AF-A0A844SR25-F1
#
_cell.length_a   1.000
_cell.length_b   1.000
_cell.length_c   1.000
_cell.angle_alpha   90.00
_cell.angle_beta   90.00
_cell.angle_gamma   90.00
#
_symmetry.space_group_name_H-M   'P 1'
#
loop_
_entity.id
_entity.type
_entity.pdbx_description
1 polymer ?
#
loop_
_entity_poly.entity_id
_entity_poly.type
_entity_poly.pdbx_seq_one_letter_code
_entity_poly.pdbx_strand_id
1 'polypeptide(L)' 'MKKAILKSSRGGKRPGAGRPATGNDPVRTLRLSDEFIEKVDHWAAEQEDAPGRSEAIRRLVEMGLKAKR' A
#
# COMPACT_ATOMS: atom_id res chain seq x y z
N MET A 1 25.97 -39.67 -29.09
CA MET A 1 26.62 -38.34 -29.19
C MET A 1 25.58 -37.29 -28.85
N LYS A 2 25.77 -36.51 -27.77
CA LYS A 2 24.78 -35.52 -27.29
C LYS A 2 24.94 -34.21 -28.06
N LYS A 3 23.90 -33.77 -28.79
CA LYS A 3 23.91 -32.50 -29.53
C LYS A 3 23.73 -31.36 -28.52
N ALA A 4 24.72 -30.47 -28.40
CA ALA A 4 24.63 -29.30 -27.54
C ALA A 4 23.60 -28.31 -28.13
N ILE A 5 22.60 -27.95 -27.32
CA ILE A 5 21.62 -26.92 -27.67
C ILE A 5 22.32 -25.56 -27.48
N LEU A 6 22.50 -24.81 -28.56
CA LEU A 6 23.08 -23.47 -28.54
C LEU A 6 22.18 -22.52 -27.72
N LYS A 7 22.75 -21.89 -26.69
CA LYS A 7 22.07 -20.88 -25.87
C LYS A 7 21.77 -19.65 -26.72
N SER A 8 20.51 -19.47 -27.09
CA SER A 8 20.03 -18.24 -27.73
C SER A 8 20.22 -17.05 -26.78
N SER A 9 21.10 -16.11 -27.15
CA SER A 9 21.42 -14.88 -26.41
C SER A 9 20.38 -13.77 -26.57
N ARG A 10 19.18 -14.05 -27.09
CA ARG A 10 18.12 -13.05 -27.26
C ARG A 10 17.36 -12.80 -25.96
N GLY A 11 18.02 -12.11 -25.03
CA GLY A 11 17.36 -11.41 -23.93
C GLY A 11 16.58 -10.21 -24.47
N GLY A 12 15.37 -10.44 -24.97
CA GLY A 12 14.46 -9.35 -25.34
C GLY A 12 14.01 -8.57 -24.10
N LYS A 13 13.86 -7.24 -24.21
CA LYS A 13 13.16 -6.42 -23.20
C LYS A 13 11.77 -7.04 -22.98
N ARG A 14 11.47 -7.50 -21.77
CA ARG A 14 10.12 -7.92 -21.38
C ARG A 14 9.30 -6.65 -21.11
N PRO A 15 8.33 -6.26 -21.97
CA PRO A 15 7.38 -5.24 -21.58
C PRO A 15 6.52 -5.84 -20.45
N GLY A 16 6.60 -5.26 -19.25
CA GLY A 16 5.87 -5.74 -18.07
C GLY A 16 6.73 -6.22 -16.88
N ALA A 17 8.06 -6.08 -16.92
CA ALA A 17 8.91 -6.36 -15.75
C ALA A 17 8.97 -5.20 -14.73
N GLY A 18 7.86 -4.47 -14.56
CA GLY A 18 7.70 -3.47 -13.51
C GLY A 18 6.30 -3.61 -12.94
N ARG A 19 6.18 -3.63 -11.59
CA ARG A 19 4.90 -3.73 -10.87
C ARG A 19 3.87 -2.80 -11.54
N PRO A 20 2.65 -3.28 -11.84
CA PRO A 20 1.58 -2.40 -12.31
C PRO A 20 1.42 -1.22 -11.34
N ALA A 21 1.05 -0.05 -11.86
CA ALA A 21 0.85 1.16 -11.06
C ALA A 21 -0.04 0.83 -9.85
N THR A 22 0.58 0.78 -8.67
CA THR A 22 -0.09 0.30 -7.46
C THR A 22 -0.82 1.49 -6.84
N GLY A 23 -2.13 1.59 -7.07
CA GLY A 23 -3.00 2.63 -6.52
C GLY A 23 -2.84 4.01 -7.17
N ASN A 24 -3.89 4.84 -7.08
CA ASN A 24 -3.82 6.25 -7.49
C ASN A 24 -2.80 7.02 -6.65
N ASP A 25 -2.70 6.68 -5.35
CA ASP A 25 -1.79 7.33 -4.41
C ASP A 25 -0.67 6.39 -3.95
N PRO A 26 0.57 6.90 -3.85
CA PRO A 26 1.70 6.13 -3.36
C PRO A 26 1.59 5.84 -1.85
N VAL A 27 2.03 4.65 -1.44
CA VAL A 27 2.11 4.26 -0.02
C VAL A 27 3.07 5.18 0.74
N ARG A 28 2.69 5.54 1.96
CA ARG A 28 3.53 6.28 2.92
C ARG A 28 3.80 5.38 4.12
N THR A 29 5.07 5.04 4.33
CA THR A 29 5.50 4.18 5.45
C THR A 29 5.95 5.05 6.61
N LEU A 30 5.36 4.82 7.79
CA LEU A 30 5.63 5.57 9.02
C LEU A 30 5.91 4.57 10.14
N ARG A 31 6.76 4.94 11.11
CA ARG A 31 6.93 4.17 12.35
C ARG A 31 5.93 4.70 13.37
N LEU A 32 4.99 3.86 13.77
CA LEU A 32 3.97 4.16 14.77
C LEU A 32 4.06 3.09 15.85
N SER A 33 3.73 3.43 17.10
CA SER A 33 3.63 2.44 18.17
C SER A 33 2.39 1.56 17.98
N ASP A 34 2.41 0.36 18.55
CA ASP A 34 1.27 -0.55 18.50
C ASP A 34 0.05 0.08 19.18
N GLU A 35 0.23 0.76 20.31
CA GLU A 35 -0.83 1.50 21.01
C GLU A 35 -1.50 2.57 20.12
N PHE A 36 -0.73 3.23 19.24
CA PHE A 36 -1.29 4.22 18.32
C PHE A 36 -2.16 3.53 17.26
N ILE A 37 -1.71 2.39 16.74
CA ILE A 37 -2.48 1.61 15.77
C ILE A 37 -3.76 1.04 16.40
N GLU A 38 -3.70 0.55 17.64
CA GLU A 38 -4.86 0.06 18.37
C GLU A 38 -5.92 1.14 18.58
N LYS A 39 -5.52 2.39 18.89
CA LYS A 39 -6.45 3.52 18.99
C LYS A 39 -7.16 3.81 17.68
N VAL A 40 -6.45 3.74 16.56
CA VAL A 40 -7.03 3.92 15.23
C VAL A 40 -8.00 2.78 14.90
N ASP A 41 -7.62 1.54 15.19
CA ASP A 41 -8.44 0.37 14.92
C ASP A 41 -9.72 0.36 15.80
N HIS A 42 -9.62 0.79 17.07
CA HIS A 42 -10.78 0.97 17.95
C HIS A 42 -11.72 2.04 17.41
N TRP A 43 -11.19 3.22 17.05
CA TRP A 43 -12.00 4.29 16.48
C TRP A 43 -12.69 3.86 15.18
N ALA A 44 -12.01 3.06 14.35
CA ALA A 44 -12.58 2.51 13.12
C ALA A 44 -13.75 1.56 13.41
N ALA A 45 -13.61 0.69 14.42
CA ALA A 45 -14.67 -0.25 14.81
C ALA A 45 -15.94 0.44 15.36
N GLU A 46 -15.81 1.67 15.88
CA GLU A 46 -16.93 2.48 16.35
C GLU A 46 -17.72 3.16 15.22
N GLN A 47 -17.18 3.21 14.00
CA GLN A 47 -17.88 3.81 12.86
C GLN A 47 -18.93 2.86 12.28
N GLU A 48 -20.03 3.41 11.76
CA GLU A 48 -21.14 2.65 11.19
C GLU A 48 -20.71 1.73 10.03
N ASP A 49 -19.77 2.19 9.20
CA ASP A 49 -19.27 1.45 8.04
C ASP A 49 -18.02 0.60 8.33
N ALA A 50 -17.53 0.58 9.59
CA ALA A 50 -16.33 -0.13 10.03
C ALA A 50 -15.15 -0.03 9.03
N PRO A 51 -14.67 1.20 8.72
CA PRO A 51 -13.70 1.42 7.66
C PRO A 51 -12.39 0.69 7.95
N GLY A 52 -11.73 0.22 6.90
CA GLY A 52 -10.38 -0.33 7.03
C GLY A 52 -9.38 0.72 7.54
N ARG A 53 -8.29 0.27 8.16
CA ARG A 53 -7.27 1.14 8.81
C ARG A 53 -6.81 2.34 7.98
N SER A 54 -6.51 2.14 6.69
CA SER A 54 -6.07 3.24 5.83
C SER A 54 -7.14 4.32 5.66
N GLU A 55 -8.41 3.93 5.60
CA GLU A 55 -9.52 4.85 5.49
C GLU A 55 -9.77 5.56 6.83
N ALA A 56 -9.67 4.83 7.94
CA ALA A 56 -9.77 5.41 9.27
C ALA A 56 -8.72 6.51 9.50
N ILE A 57 -7.46 6.26 9.12
CA ILE A 57 -6.38 7.25 9.21
C ILE A 57 -6.70 8.49 8.35
N ARG A 58 -7.22 8.33 7.14
CA ARG A 58 -7.59 9.48 6.27
C ARG A 58 -8.64 10.36 6.95
N ARG A 59 -9.73 9.76 7.44
CA ARG A 59 -10.82 10.48 8.11
C ARG A 59 -10.32 11.19 9.37
N LEU A 60 -9.54 10.51 10.21
CA LEU A 60 -8.95 11.11 11.41
C LEU A 60 -8.05 12.31 11.08
N VAL A 61 -7.22 12.21 10.05
CA VAL A 61 -6.38 13.31 9.58
C VAL A 61 -7.22 14.47 9.05
N GLU A 62 -8.23 14.20 8.21
CA GLU A 62 -9.13 15.24 7.70
C GLU A 62 -9.89 15.97 8.82
N MET A 63 -10.39 15.23 9.81
CA MET A 63 -11.02 15.82 11.00
C MET A 63 -10.04 16.71 11.76
N GLY A 64 -8.81 16.25 11.98
CA GLY A 64 -7.76 17.03 12.64
C GLY A 64 -7.40 18.31 11.88
N LEU A 65 -7.36 18.25 10.54
CA LEU A 65 -7.11 19.41 9.68
C LEU A 65 -8.28 20.41 9.68
N LYS A 66 -9.52 19.95 9.85
CA LYS A 66 -10.72 20.80 9.95
C LYS A 66 -10.90 21.42 11.35
N ALA A 67 -10.44 20.73 12.40
CA ALA A 67 -10.64 21.13 13.80
C ALA A 67 -9.86 22.41 14.21
N LYS A 68 -8.85 22.81 13.43
CA LYS A 68 -8.16 24.11 13.59
C LYS A 68 -8.46 24.99 12.39
N ARG A 69 -9.57 25.71 12.46
CA ARG A 69 -9.81 26.90 11.65
C ARG A 69 -10.58 27.93 12.45
#